data_AF-A0A261GRE9-F1
#
_entry.id   AF-A0A261GRE9-F1
#
_cell.length_a   1.000
_cell.length_b   1.000
_cell.length_c   1.000
_cell.angle_alpha   90.00
_cell.angle_beta   90.00
_cell.angle_gamma   90.00
#
_symmetry.space_group_name_H-M   'P 1'
#
loop_
_entity.id
_entity.type
_entity.pdbx_description
1 polymer ?
#
loop_
_entity_poly.entity_id
_entity_poly.type
_entity_poly.pdbx_seq_one_letter_code
_entity_poly.pdbx_strand_id
1 'polypeptide(L)'
;MPDKDIDGVVITAQTGWNEAFLVGTEQELLDFAQNIIDSVKAAKADKFFGEDVRSSNQVYGEMASHSEVQLDRLVVTKNTEQTIKIAHKVQGL
;
A
#
# COMPACT_ATOMS: atom_id res chain seq x y z
N MET A 1 1.91 33.56 9.21
CA MET A 1 3.00 32.91 8.45
C MET A 1 2.68 31.42 8.51
N PRO A 2 2.51 30.73 7.36
CA PRO A 2 2.17 29.31 7.38
C PRO A 2 3.39 28.49 7.80
N ASP A 3 3.10 27.43 8.54
CA ASP A 3 4.01 26.65 9.38
C ASP A 3 5.14 25.95 8.62
N LYS A 4 6.30 25.91 9.28
CA LYS A 4 7.57 25.36 8.81
C LYS A 4 7.85 23.93 9.27
N ASP A 5 6.89 23.24 9.87
CA ASP A 5 7.12 21.98 10.58
C ASP A 5 6.17 20.86 10.13
N ILE A 6 6.45 20.23 8.98
CA ILE A 6 5.89 18.91 8.67
C ILE A 6 7.05 17.94 8.41
N ASP A 7 7.54 17.32 9.48
CA ASP A 7 8.33 16.09 9.44
C ASP A 7 7.36 14.91 9.62
N GLY A 8 6.89 14.30 8.53
CA GLY A 8 6.01 13.14 8.56
C GLY A 8 5.64 12.63 7.17
N VAL A 9 5.66 11.32 6.99
CA VAL A 9 5.36 10.65 5.71
C VAL A 9 3.84 10.68 5.45
N VAL A 10 3.47 11.07 4.23
CA VAL A 10 2.08 11.28 3.82
C VAL A 10 1.39 9.95 3.51
N ILE A 11 0.52 9.53 4.42
CA ILE A 11 -0.74 8.81 4.20
C ILE A 11 -1.77 9.63 4.99
N THR A 12 -2.73 10.28 4.32
CA THR A 12 -3.40 11.49 4.84
C THR A 12 -4.52 11.25 5.87
N ALA A 13 -4.16 10.60 6.97
CA ALA A 13 -4.26 11.02 8.36
C ALA A 13 -3.79 9.79 9.14
N GLN A 14 -3.04 9.99 10.21
CA GLN A 14 -2.80 8.94 11.20
C GLN A 14 -3.28 9.46 12.53
N THR A 15 -4.52 9.14 12.91
CA THR A 15 -5.09 9.63 14.19
C THR A 15 -4.62 8.82 15.40
N GLY A 16 -3.81 7.78 15.17
CA GLY A 16 -3.10 6.98 16.18
C GLY A 16 -2.00 6.12 15.54
N TRP A 17 -1.20 5.42 16.34
CA TRP A 17 -0.05 4.58 15.89
C TRP A 17 -0.37 3.54 14.80
N ASN A 18 -1.64 3.29 14.48
CA ASN A 18 -2.08 2.28 13.50
C ASN A 18 -3.21 2.72 12.54
N GLU A 19 -3.55 4.01 12.42
CA GLU A 19 -4.77 4.41 11.69
C GLU A 19 -4.46 5.12 10.37
N ALA A 20 -4.33 4.41 9.24
CA ALA A 20 -4.19 5.08 7.94
C ALA A 20 -5.55 5.50 7.36
N PHE A 21 -5.74 6.78 7.01
CA PHE A 21 -6.92 7.25 6.28
C PHE A 21 -6.60 7.48 4.80
N LEU A 22 -7.50 7.00 3.93
CA LEU A 22 -7.49 7.27 2.50
C LEU A 22 -8.56 8.31 2.18
N VAL A 23 -8.16 9.48 1.70
CA VAL A 23 -9.05 10.62 1.43
C VAL A 23 -8.85 11.08 -0.01
N GLY A 24 -9.94 11.13 -0.78
CA GLY A 24 -9.99 11.56 -2.17
C GLY A 24 -11.45 11.68 -2.64
N THR A 25 -11.67 12.24 -3.83
CA THR A 25 -12.97 12.19 -4.51
C THR A 25 -13.33 10.76 -4.91
N GLU A 26 -14.61 10.51 -5.22
CA GLU A 26 -15.07 9.20 -5.67
C GLU A 26 -14.24 8.67 -6.85
N GLN A 27 -13.96 9.53 -7.84
CA GLN A 27 -13.18 9.14 -9.02
C GLN A 27 -11.75 8.76 -8.66
N GLU A 28 -11.06 9.57 -7.84
CA GLU A 28 -9.68 9.30 -7.41
C GLU A 28 -9.57 7.97 -6.66
N LEU A 29 -10.54 7.68 -5.78
CA LEU A 29 -10.60 6.43 -5.03
C LEU A 29 -10.87 5.21 -5.93
N LEU A 30 -11.75 5.37 -6.92
CA LEU A 30 -12.04 4.32 -7.91
C LEU A 30 -10.82 4.04 -8.79
N ASP A 31 -10.12 5.09 -9.26
CA ASP A 31 -8.92 4.96 -10.09
C ASP A 31 -7.80 4.23 -9.34
N PHE A 32 -7.61 4.54 -8.05
CA PHE A 32 -6.66 3.81 -7.24
C PHE A 32 -7.04 2.35 -7.00
N ALA A 33 -8.32 2.08 -6.72
CA ALA A 33 -8.80 0.71 -6.58
C ALA A 33 -8.53 -0.09 -7.87
N GLN A 34 -8.72 0.54 -9.03
CA GLN A 34 -8.40 -0.06 -10.31
C GLN A 34 -6.90 -0.33 -10.47
N ASN A 35 -6.03 0.59 -10.05
CA ASN A 35 -4.57 0.38 -10.06
C ASN A 35 -4.14 -0.82 -9.19
N ILE A 36 -4.77 -1.02 -8.03
CA ILE A 36 -4.55 -2.19 -7.18
C ILE A 36 -4.96 -3.47 -7.93
N ILE A 37 -6.15 -3.47 -8.52
CA ILE A 37 -6.68 -4.62 -9.26
C ILE A 37 -5.74 -5.01 -10.40
N ASP A 38 -5.28 -4.03 -11.17
CA ASP A 38 -4.40 -4.29 -12.32
C ASP A 38 -3.01 -4.75 -11.88
N SER A 39 -2.51 -4.25 -10.74
CA SER A 39 -1.29 -4.73 -10.12
C SER A 39 -1.41 -6.19 -9.65
N VAL A 40 -2.55 -6.60 -9.07
CA VAL A 40 -2.82 -7.99 -8.68
C VAL A 40 -2.82 -8.89 -9.92
N LYS A 41 -3.46 -8.46 -11.01
CA LYS A 41 -3.48 -9.22 -12.28
C LYS A 41 -2.09 -9.37 -12.87
N ALA A 42 -1.29 -8.30 -12.85
CA ALA A 42 0.06 -8.24 -13.41
C ALA A 42 1.14 -8.90 -12.52
N ALA A 43 0.82 -9.21 -11.26
CA ALA A 43 1.78 -9.77 -10.30
C ALA A 43 2.45 -11.05 -10.83
N LYS A 44 3.77 -11.13 -10.74
CA LYS A 44 4.58 -12.26 -11.24
C LYS A 44 5.07 -13.10 -10.08
N ALA A 45 5.44 -14.35 -10.35
CA ALA A 45 6.06 -15.21 -9.33
C ALA A 45 7.31 -14.52 -8.75
N ASP A 46 7.39 -14.47 -7.42
CA ASP A 46 8.50 -13.86 -6.67
C ASP A 46 8.72 -14.61 -5.35
N LYS A 47 9.81 -14.27 -4.65
CA LYS A 47 10.06 -14.69 -3.27
C LYS A 47 10.01 -13.49 -2.33
N PHE A 48 9.19 -13.59 -1.28
CA PHE A 48 9.08 -12.56 -0.26
C PHE A 48 9.29 -13.18 1.13
N PHE A 49 10.32 -12.70 1.84
CA PHE A 49 10.83 -13.35 3.07
C PHE A 49 11.02 -14.87 2.94
N GLY A 50 11.53 -15.31 1.78
CA GLY A 50 11.78 -16.72 1.48
C GLY A 50 10.54 -17.57 1.15
N GLU A 51 9.33 -16.99 1.13
CA GLU A 51 8.11 -17.69 0.69
C GLU A 51 7.83 -17.43 -0.79
N ASP A 52 7.39 -18.46 -1.51
CA ASP A 52 6.93 -18.33 -2.90
C ASP A 52 5.58 -17.61 -2.93
N VAL A 53 5.55 -16.44 -3.58
CA VAL A 53 4.39 -15.57 -3.71
C VAL A 53 4.24 -15.09 -5.16
N ARG A 54 3.20 -14.30 -5.44
CA ARG A 54 3.23 -13.40 -6.58
C ARG A 54 3.38 -11.97 -6.07
N SER A 55 4.12 -11.12 -6.77
CA SER A 55 4.20 -9.70 -6.41
C SER A 55 4.22 -8.79 -7.62
N SER A 56 3.79 -7.55 -7.37
CA SER A 56 4.02 -6.41 -8.27
C SER A 56 4.78 -5.35 -7.48
N ASN A 57 5.76 -4.72 -8.11
CA ASN A 57 6.48 -3.61 -7.50
C ASN A 57 5.69 -2.31 -7.73
N GLN A 58 5.82 -1.35 -6.82
CA GLN A 58 5.38 0.04 -6.95
C GLN A 58 3.94 0.21 -7.46
N VAL A 59 2.97 0.08 -6.54
CA VAL A 59 1.59 0.52 -6.82
C VAL A 59 1.48 1.99 -6.44
N TYR A 60 1.15 2.81 -7.43
CA TYR A 60 1.07 4.26 -7.31
C TYR A 60 -0.36 4.72 -7.57
N GLY A 61 -0.84 5.67 -6.76
CA GLY A 61 -2.06 6.42 -7.03
C GLY A 61 -1.90 7.87 -6.59
N GLU A 62 -2.04 8.78 -7.55
CA GLU A 62 -2.32 10.19 -7.26
C GLU A 62 -3.76 10.29 -6.76
N MET A 63 -3.92 10.63 -5.47
CA MET A 63 -5.24 10.81 -4.86
C MET A 63 -5.70 12.25 -4.87
N ALA A 64 -4.75 13.19 -4.99
CA ALA A 64 -4.94 14.62 -5.15
C ALA A 64 -3.57 15.25 -5.47
N SER A 65 -3.54 16.52 -5.88
CA SER A 65 -2.30 17.29 -6.13
C SER A 65 -1.33 17.38 -4.92
N HIS A 66 -1.77 16.97 -3.73
CA HIS A 66 -1.02 17.00 -2.49
C HIS A 66 -1.07 15.68 -1.70
N SER A 67 -1.60 14.61 -2.30
CA SER A 67 -1.73 13.30 -1.64
C SER A 67 -1.38 12.18 -2.61
N GLU A 68 -0.33 11.45 -2.28
CA GLU A 68 0.16 10.31 -3.03
C GLU A 68 0.10 9.08 -2.13
N VAL A 69 -0.43 7.98 -2.66
CA VAL A 69 -0.31 6.67 -2.02
C VAL A 69 0.66 5.85 -2.83
N GLN A 70 1.80 5.55 -2.23
CA GLN A 70 2.82 4.69 -2.79
C GLN A 70 2.92 3.41 -1.96
N LEU A 71 2.71 2.26 -2.60
CA LEU A 71 3.02 0.96 -2.04
C LEU A 71 4.30 0.46 -2.71
N ASP A 72 5.37 0.29 -1.92
CA ASP A 72 6.65 -0.24 -2.44
C ASP A 72 6.47 -1.58 -3.16
N ARG A 73 5.59 -2.43 -2.60
CA ARG A 73 5.33 -3.76 -3.11
C ARG A 73 3.93 -4.24 -2.75
N LEU A 74 3.23 -4.79 -3.74
CA LEU A 74 2.01 -5.56 -3.56
C LEU A 74 2.36 -7.04 -3.57
N VAL A 75 1.99 -7.77 -2.52
CA VAL A 75 2.25 -9.21 -2.37
C VAL A 75 0.92 -9.96 -2.39
N VAL A 76 0.78 -10.89 -3.34
CA VAL A 76 -0.37 -11.78 -3.50
C VAL A 76 0.00 -13.16 -2.97
N THR A 77 -0.70 -13.58 -1.93
CA THR A 77 -0.55 -14.90 -1.31
C THR A 77 -1.53 -15.90 -1.89
N LYS A 78 -1.20 -17.19 -1.76
CA LYS A 78 -2.02 -18.30 -2.27
C LYS A 78 -3.25 -18.57 -1.42
N ASN A 79 -3.16 -18.31 -0.11
CA ASN A 79 -4.21 -18.61 0.87
C ASN A 79 -4.00 -17.81 2.18
N THR A 80 -5.01 -17.85 3.05
CA THR A 80 -5.03 -17.15 4.35
C THR A 80 -3.87 -17.53 5.26
N GLU A 81 -3.48 -18.81 5.28
CA GLU A 81 -2.37 -19.30 6.11
C GLU A 81 -1.05 -18.63 5.71
N GLN A 82 -0.77 -18.54 4.41
CA GLN A 82 0.41 -17.84 3.91
C GLN A 82 0.36 -16.34 4.20
N THR A 83 -0.82 -15.71 4.12
CA THR A 83 -1.02 -14.31 4.49
C THR A 83 -0.61 -14.05 5.94
N ILE A 84 -1.10 -14.86 6.88
CA ILE A 84 -0.79 -14.71 8.32
C ILE A 84 0.72 -14.89 8.55
N LYS A 85 1.32 -15.91 7.94
CA LYS A 85 2.77 -16.17 8.05
C LYS A 85 3.59 -14.98 7.58
N ILE A 86 3.25 -14.41 6.43
CA ILE A 86 3.96 -13.24 5.88
C ILE A 86 3.72 -12.00 6.75
N ALA A 87 2.49 -11.78 7.22
CA ALA A 87 2.16 -10.65 8.10
C ALA A 87 3.00 -10.67 9.39
N HIS A 88 3.16 -11.83 10.03
CA HIS A 88 4.02 -11.96 11.21
C HIS A 88 5.51 -11.68 10.89
N LYS A 89 6.00 -12.09 9.71
CA LYS A 89 7.39 -11.77 9.30
C LYS A 89 7.59 -10.28 9.06
N VAL A 90 6.59 -9.59 8.52
CA VAL A 90 6.62 -8.13 8.31
C VAL A 90 6.55 -7.38 9.65
N GLN A 91 5.66 -7.78 10.57
CA GLN A 91 5.53 -7.15 11.89
C GLN A 91 6.73 -7.37 12.81
N GLY A 92 7.55 -8.38 12.53
CA GLY A 92 8.79 -8.65 13.27
C GLY A 92 9.99 -7.82 12.83
N LEU A 93 9.83 -6.90 11.87
CA LEU A 93 10.81 -5.88 11.47
C LEU A 93 10.70 -4.63 12.33
#